data_AF-A0AAV4AVN8-F1
#
_entry.id   AF-A0AAV4AVN8-F1
#
_cell.length_a   1.000
_cell.length_b   1.000
_cell.length_c   1.000
_cell.angle_alpha   90.00
_cell.angle_beta   90.00
_cell.angle_gamma   90.00
#
_symmetry.space_group_name_H-M   'P 1'
#
loop_
_entity.id
_entity.type
_entity.pdbx_description
1 polymer ?
#
loop_
_entity_poly.entity_id
_entity_poly.type
_entity_poly.pdbx_seq_one_letter_code
_entity_poly.pdbx_strand_id
1 'polypeptide(L)'
;MLVSNFHIPRLADESNTTSFLRAAISIYGGKVRVSLSRISMCITVIVSFERCLCILLPLKIKLLFTPRRTAWAIAVVSVISAITTILFLVNVQVHERFDLGTNVTFLSLEFENSPFSLTEISKILISCIQIICLLGIVVANGMLIWGLKRNDRMRNRWSENDHPISALTARHELHAVPSSANAQSSRPAPRTATRAARDRKLGRMAVTLSGIHLTSFLPTFVWVISAQAWPELKGINRYFFVYFFAFEVKKPR
;
A
#
# COMPACT_ATOMS: atom_id res chain seq x y z
N MET A 1 10.51 5.88 56.91
CA MET A 1 9.60 7.05 56.84
C MET A 1 10.44 8.30 56.70
N LEU A 2 10.72 8.74 55.47
CA LEU A 2 11.28 10.05 55.19
C LEU A 2 10.39 10.65 54.10
N VAL A 3 9.40 11.41 54.58
CA VAL A 3 8.53 12.24 53.75
C VAL A 3 9.40 13.38 53.23
N SER A 4 9.95 13.19 52.03
CA SER A 4 10.56 14.28 51.29
C SER A 4 9.44 15.16 50.77
N ASN A 5 9.34 16.36 51.34
CA ASN A 5 8.49 17.45 50.87
C ASN A 5 8.89 17.79 49.42
N PHE A 6 8.16 17.23 48.47
CA PHE A 6 8.28 17.55 47.05
C PHE A 6 7.49 18.83 46.81
N HIS A 7 8.15 19.97 47.01
CA HIS A 7 7.60 21.29 46.74
C HIS A 7 7.61 21.51 45.21
N ILE A 8 6.47 21.28 44.57
CA ILE A 8 6.27 21.44 43.12
C ILE A 8 6.24 22.95 42.78
N PRO A 9 7.16 23.48 41.97
CA PRO A 9 7.06 24.85 41.46
C PRO A 9 6.01 24.90 40.34
N ARG A 10 4.78 25.27 40.71
CA ARG A 10 3.54 25.17 39.91
C ARG A 10 3.37 26.25 38.81
N LEU A 11 4.40 27.00 38.44
CA LEU A 11 4.28 28.16 37.54
C LEU A 11 5.29 28.21 36.37
N ALA A 12 6.29 27.32 36.34
CA ALA A 12 7.10 27.06 35.14
C ALA A 12 6.51 25.94 34.25
N ASP A 13 5.34 25.43 34.66
CA ASP A 13 4.78 24.13 34.26
C ASP A 13 3.99 24.16 32.94
N GLU A 14 3.30 25.26 32.61
CA GLU A 14 2.47 25.33 31.39
C GLU A 14 3.30 25.35 30.08
N SER A 15 4.40 26.12 30.06
CA SER A 15 5.31 26.19 28.90
C SER A 15 5.97 24.84 28.62
N ASN A 16 6.42 24.17 29.68
CA ASN A 16 7.09 22.87 29.54
C ASN A 16 6.10 21.76 29.18
N THR A 17 4.90 21.76 29.78
CA THR A 17 3.85 20.78 29.47
C THR A 17 3.38 20.89 28.02
N THR A 18 3.21 22.10 27.49
CA THR A 18 2.80 22.27 26.07
C THR A 18 3.90 21.85 25.10
N SER A 19 5.18 22.07 25.43
CA SER A 19 6.30 21.60 24.61
C SER A 19 6.43 20.08 24.61
N PHE A 20 6.28 19.44 25.78
CA PHE A 20 6.26 17.98 25.92
C PHE A 20 5.08 17.35 25.18
N LEU A 21 3.87 17.90 25.33
CA LEU A 21 2.68 17.43 24.62
C LEU A 21 2.85 17.53 23.11
N ARG A 22 3.41 18.64 22.59
CA ARG A 22 3.72 18.78 21.17
C ARG A 22 4.73 17.74 20.68
N ALA A 23 5.80 17.50 21.44
CA ALA A 23 6.80 16.49 21.11
C ALA A 23 6.20 15.08 21.11
N ALA A 24 5.45 14.73 22.16
CA ALA A 24 4.73 13.47 22.26
C ALA A 24 3.76 13.30 21.08
N ILE A 25 2.85 14.24 20.85
CA ILE A 25 1.88 14.19 19.74
C ILE A 25 2.58 14.04 18.39
N SER A 26 3.70 14.73 18.17
CA SER A 26 4.47 14.61 16.93
C SER A 26 5.09 13.22 16.76
N ILE A 27 5.67 12.66 17.83
CA ILE A 27 6.30 11.32 17.82
C ILE A 27 5.23 10.23 17.67
N TYR A 28 4.22 10.22 18.53
CA TYR A 28 3.12 9.25 18.51
C TYR A 28 2.31 9.37 17.22
N GLY A 29 1.90 10.58 16.86
CA GLY A 29 1.14 10.85 15.64
C GLY A 29 1.90 10.50 14.37
N GLY A 30 3.20 10.82 14.31
CA GLY A 30 4.06 10.43 13.20
C GLY A 30 4.14 8.91 13.03
N LYS A 31 4.34 8.17 14.13
CA LYS A 31 4.43 6.70 14.11
C LYS A 31 3.10 6.04 13.74
N VAL A 32 1.99 6.51 14.28
CA VAL A 32 0.64 6.03 13.94
C VAL A 32 0.31 6.31 12.47
N ARG A 33 0.63 7.52 11.97
CA ARG A 33 0.43 7.86 10.55
C ARG A 33 1.20 6.90 9.64
N VAL A 34 2.44 6.58 9.98
CA VAL A 34 3.26 5.63 9.22
C VAL A 34 2.67 4.22 9.28
N SER A 35 2.15 3.76 10.43
CA SER A 35 1.54 2.43 10.52
C SER A 35 0.25 2.31 9.71
N LEU A 36 -0.62 3.33 9.76
CA LEU A 36 -1.86 3.38 8.96
C LEU A 36 -1.56 3.35 7.46
N SER A 37 -0.53 4.09 7.03
CA SER A 37 -0.08 4.09 5.63
C SER A 37 0.36 2.68 5.18
N ARG A 38 1.06 1.93 6.04
CA ARG A 38 1.48 0.54 5.76
C ARG A 38 0.32 -0.44 5.71
N ILE A 39 -0.65 -0.32 6.62
CA ILE A 39 -1.85 -1.15 6.61
C ILE A 39 -2.61 -0.94 5.30
N SER A 40 -2.85 0.32 4.93
CA SER A 40 -3.50 0.68 3.67
C SER A 40 -2.75 0.07 2.47
N MET A 41 -1.41 0.16 2.46
CA MET A 41 -0.57 -0.44 1.43
C MET A 41 -0.80 -1.94 1.31
N CYS A 42 -0.64 -2.73 2.39
CA CYS A 42 -0.78 -4.18 2.33
C CYS A 42 -2.22 -4.61 1.95
N ILE A 43 -3.26 -3.87 2.39
CA ILE A 43 -4.65 -4.09 1.94
C ILE A 43 -4.77 -3.91 0.43
N THR A 44 -4.20 -2.82 -0.10
CA THR A 44 -4.21 -2.58 -1.53
C THR A 44 -3.53 -3.70 -2.30
N VAL A 45 -2.40 -4.22 -1.83
CA VAL A 45 -1.70 -5.34 -2.49
C VAL A 45 -2.62 -6.54 -2.61
N ILE A 46 -3.27 -6.91 -1.50
CA ILE A 46 -4.16 -8.06 -1.44
C ILE A 46 -5.33 -7.87 -2.42
N VAL A 47 -5.99 -6.71 -2.40
CA VAL A 47 -7.10 -6.40 -3.31
C VAL A 47 -6.65 -6.41 -4.77
N SER A 48 -5.49 -5.82 -5.06
CA SER A 48 -4.94 -5.80 -6.42
C SER A 48 -4.60 -7.21 -6.90
N PHE A 49 -3.99 -8.03 -6.05
CA PHE A 49 -3.66 -9.42 -6.36
C PHE A 49 -4.92 -10.25 -6.62
N GLU A 50 -5.97 -10.09 -5.81
CA GLU A 50 -7.27 -10.73 -6.03
C GLU A 50 -7.84 -10.35 -7.41
N ARG A 51 -7.82 -9.05 -7.76
CA ARG A 51 -8.30 -8.56 -9.07
C ARG A 51 -7.45 -9.07 -10.24
N CYS A 52 -6.13 -9.15 -10.07
CA CYS A 52 -5.23 -9.65 -11.10
C CYS A 52 -5.42 -11.15 -11.32
N LEU A 53 -5.56 -11.93 -10.23
CA LEU A 53 -5.92 -13.33 -10.34
C LEU A 53 -7.25 -13.46 -11.07
N CYS A 54 -8.29 -12.72 -10.66
CA CYS A 54 -9.64 -12.75 -11.27
C CYS A 54 -9.61 -12.70 -12.80
N ILE A 55 -8.71 -11.91 -13.37
CA ILE A 55 -8.56 -11.75 -14.81
C ILE A 55 -7.74 -12.90 -15.42
N LEU A 56 -6.68 -13.34 -14.75
CA LEU A 56 -5.75 -14.36 -15.25
C LEU A 56 -6.29 -15.79 -15.23
N LEU A 57 -7.05 -16.16 -14.20
CA LEU A 57 -7.38 -17.55 -13.87
C LEU A 57 -8.87 -17.76 -13.57
N PRO A 58 -9.81 -17.28 -14.42
CA PRO A 58 -11.24 -17.24 -14.10
C PRO A 58 -11.85 -18.57 -13.63
N LEU A 59 -11.26 -19.71 -14.02
CA LEU A 59 -11.71 -21.05 -13.62
C LEU A 59 -11.17 -21.55 -12.26
N LYS A 60 -10.00 -21.10 -11.79
CA LYS A 60 -9.41 -21.58 -10.51
C LYS A 60 -9.78 -20.74 -9.28
N ILE A 61 -10.37 -19.57 -9.49
CA ILE A 61 -10.47 -18.54 -8.44
C ILE A 61 -11.69 -18.73 -7.56
N LYS A 62 -12.76 -19.35 -8.09
CA LYS A 62 -13.92 -19.73 -7.29
C LYS A 62 -13.57 -20.65 -6.12
N LEU A 63 -12.46 -21.41 -6.23
CA LEU A 63 -11.99 -22.30 -5.18
C LEU A 63 -10.95 -21.64 -4.25
N LEU A 64 -10.10 -20.75 -4.77
CA LEU A 64 -8.97 -20.22 -4.02
C LEU A 64 -9.32 -18.95 -3.21
N PHE A 65 -10.10 -18.04 -3.78
CA PHE A 65 -10.40 -16.72 -3.19
C PHE A 65 -11.89 -16.60 -2.84
N THR A 66 -12.23 -16.99 -1.62
CA THR A 66 -13.52 -16.67 -1.00
C THR A 66 -13.39 -15.28 -0.34
N PRO A 67 -14.35 -14.34 -0.50
CA PRO A 67 -14.28 -13.01 0.12
C PRO A 67 -14.06 -13.04 1.64
N ARG A 68 -14.51 -14.12 2.30
CA ARG A 68 -14.23 -14.38 3.72
C ARG A 68 -12.73 -14.54 4.01
N ARG A 69 -11.97 -15.21 3.14
CA ARG A 69 -10.52 -15.40 3.31
C ARG A 69 -9.76 -14.09 3.14
N THR A 70 -10.14 -13.28 2.14
CA THR A 70 -9.56 -11.94 1.95
C THR A 70 -9.81 -11.05 3.17
N ALA A 71 -11.04 -11.05 3.71
CA ALA A 71 -11.37 -10.31 4.91
C ALA A 71 -10.54 -10.75 6.13
N TRP A 72 -10.37 -12.07 6.31
CA TRP A 72 -9.50 -12.62 7.34
C TRP A 72 -8.03 -12.21 7.16
N ALA A 73 -7.49 -12.25 5.94
CA ALA A 73 -6.13 -11.82 5.67
C ALA A 73 -5.93 -10.32 5.98
N ILE A 74 -6.89 -9.47 5.61
CA ILE A 74 -6.87 -8.04 5.93
C ILE A 74 -6.90 -7.82 7.44
N ALA A 75 -7.76 -8.56 8.17
CA ALA A 75 -7.85 -8.47 9.62
C ALA A 75 -6.52 -8.86 10.29
N VAL A 76 -5.91 -9.98 9.87
CA VAL A 76 -4.62 -10.45 10.41
C VAL A 76 -3.52 -9.42 10.18
N VAL A 77 -3.38 -8.88 8.96
CA VAL A 77 -2.36 -7.86 8.64
C VAL A 77 -2.57 -6.59 9.47
N SER A 78 -3.82 -6.18 9.66
CA SER A 78 -4.16 -5.00 10.46
C SER A 78 -3.82 -5.21 11.93
N VAL A 79 -4.14 -6.38 12.49
CA VAL A 79 -3.84 -6.75 13.89
C VAL A 79 -2.34 -6.82 14.12
N ILE A 80 -1.57 -7.48 13.24
CA ILE A 80 -0.11 -7.55 13.35
C ILE A 80 0.51 -6.14 13.34
N SER A 81 0.04 -5.27 12.43
CA SER A 81 0.51 -3.89 12.33
C SER A 81 0.17 -3.07 13.58
N ALA A 82 -1.02 -3.26 14.14
CA ALA A 82 -1.44 -2.61 15.38
C ALA A 82 -0.60 -3.08 16.58
N ILE A 83 -0.42 -4.39 16.75
CA ILE A 83 0.42 -4.97 17.82
C ILE A 83 1.84 -4.41 17.74
N THR A 84 2.41 -4.38 16.54
CA THR A 84 3.78 -3.87 16.34
C THR A 84 3.89 -2.38 16.69
N THR A 85 2.85 -1.61 16.37
CA THR A 85 2.78 -0.19 16.76
C THR A 85 2.69 -0.06 18.28
N ILE A 86 1.81 -0.81 18.92
CA ILE A 86 1.62 -0.81 20.38
C ILE A 86 2.92 -1.20 21.10
N LEU A 87 3.61 -2.25 20.65
CA LEU A 87 4.90 -2.64 21.22
C LEU A 87 5.91 -1.50 21.14
N PHE A 88 5.96 -0.77 20.01
CA PHE A 88 6.80 0.41 19.91
C PHE A 88 6.38 1.51 20.89
N LEU A 89 5.08 1.75 21.08
CA LEU A 89 4.59 2.78 22.01
C LEU A 89 4.92 2.45 23.47
N VAL A 90 4.82 1.18 23.86
CA VAL A 90 5.12 0.73 25.23
C VAL A 90 6.62 0.82 25.56
N ASN A 91 7.49 0.73 24.56
CA ASN A 91 8.94 0.90 24.73
C ASN A 91 9.39 2.36 24.86
N VAL A 92 8.48 3.32 24.71
CA VAL A 92 8.78 4.73 24.94
C VAL A 92 8.56 5.02 26.42
N GLN A 93 9.66 5.10 27.18
CA GLN A 93 9.61 5.49 28.57
C GLN A 93 9.86 6.99 28.72
N VAL A 94 9.22 7.54 29.74
CA VAL A 94 9.38 8.94 30.14
C VAL A 94 10.44 8.95 31.23
N HIS A 95 11.56 9.63 30.97
CA HIS A 95 12.65 9.73 31.93
C HIS A 95 12.80 11.17 32.40
N GLU A 96 12.90 11.34 33.72
CA GLU A 96 13.18 12.62 34.36
C GLU A 96 14.69 12.85 34.35
N ARG A 97 15.14 13.87 33.63
CA ARG A 97 16.54 14.32 33.65
C ARG A 97 16.60 15.64 34.40
N PHE A 98 17.37 15.68 35.48
CA PHE A 98 17.66 16.91 36.21
C PHE A 98 18.89 17.59 35.59
N ASP A 99 18.73 18.79 35.06
CA ASP A 99 19.85 19.58 34.56
C ASP A 99 20.42 20.47 35.67
N LEU A 100 21.64 20.17 36.10
CA LEU A 100 22.36 20.88 37.15
C LEU A 100 22.71 22.33 36.77
N GLY A 101 22.84 22.63 35.47
CA GLY A 101 23.22 23.97 35.01
C GLY A 101 22.07 24.97 35.05
N THR A 102 20.85 24.50 34.85
CA THR A 102 19.64 25.33 34.81
C THR A 102 18.72 25.12 36.01
N ASN A 103 19.04 24.19 36.93
CA ASN A 103 18.25 23.84 38.12
C ASN A 103 16.78 23.53 37.80
N VAL A 104 16.55 22.91 36.64
CA VAL A 104 15.21 22.53 36.18
C VAL A 104 15.20 21.06 35.79
N THR A 105 14.13 20.38 36.19
CA THR A 105 13.86 18.98 35.81
C THR A 105 13.13 18.97 34.47
N PHE A 106 13.67 18.28 33.48
CA PHE A 106 13.02 18.11 32.19
C PHE A 106 12.57 16.66 32.00
N LEU A 107 11.34 16.52 31.50
CA LEU A 107 10.80 15.25 31.07
C LEU A 107 11.29 14.95 29.65
N SER A 108 12.22 14.00 29.51
CA SER A 108 12.73 13.57 28.22
C SER A 108 12.17 12.20 27.86
N LEU A 109 11.75 12.04 26.60
CA LEU A 109 11.37 10.74 26.04
C LEU A 109 12.65 10.06 25.56
N GLU A 110 13.28 9.29 26.44
CA GLU A 110 14.43 8.47 26.08
C GLU A 110 13.96 7.04 25.77
N PHE A 111 14.42 6.50 24.64
CA PHE A 111 14.23 5.10 24.33
C PHE A 111 15.12 4.30 25.27
N GLU A 112 14.53 3.43 26.09
CA GLU A 112 15.31 2.61 27.00
C GLU A 112 16.27 1.73 26.18
N ASN A 113 17.56 2.00 26.30
CA ASN A 113 18.65 1.22 25.69
C ASN A 113 18.85 -0.07 26.50
N SER A 114 17.77 -0.79 26.81
CA SER A 114 17.90 -2.12 27.36
C SER A 114 18.59 -2.98 26.29
N PRO A 115 19.69 -3.69 26.64
CA PRO A 115 20.49 -4.44 25.67
C PRO A 115 19.75 -5.63 25.05
N PHE A 116 18.54 -5.94 25.53
CA PHE A 116 17.66 -6.99 25.02
C PHE A 116 16.66 -6.44 23.97
N SER A 117 17.22 -5.87 22.90
CA SER A 117 16.85 -5.93 21.47
C SER A 117 15.39 -6.12 20.98
N LEU A 118 14.33 -5.92 21.77
CA LEU A 118 12.94 -5.95 21.27
C LEU A 118 12.68 -4.82 20.25
N THR A 119 13.33 -3.68 20.44
CA THR A 119 13.26 -2.55 19.50
C THR A 119 13.99 -2.86 18.19
N GLU A 120 15.10 -3.60 18.23
CA GLU A 120 15.80 -4.05 17.03
C GLU A 120 15.05 -5.15 16.30
N ILE A 121 14.55 -6.15 17.03
CA ILE A 121 13.73 -7.23 16.48
C ILE A 121 12.48 -6.66 15.82
N SER A 122 11.77 -5.73 16.49
CA SER A 122 10.59 -5.08 15.89
C SER A 122 10.95 -4.26 14.65
N LYS A 123 12.07 -3.52 14.64
CA LYS A 123 12.57 -2.83 13.44
C LYS A 123 12.83 -3.80 12.29
N ILE A 124 13.50 -4.92 12.55
CA ILE A 124 13.79 -5.96 11.55
C ILE A 124 12.50 -6.57 11.03
N LEU A 125 11.59 -6.98 11.92
CA LEU A 125 10.32 -7.61 11.56
C LEU A 125 9.47 -6.69 10.67
N ILE A 126 9.37 -5.42 11.05
CA ILE A 126 8.70 -4.38 10.26
C ILE A 126 9.33 -4.24 8.88
N SER A 127 10.67 -4.20 8.83
CA SER A 127 11.41 -4.08 7.57
C SER A 127 11.16 -5.29 6.67
N CYS A 128 11.17 -6.50 7.22
CA CYS A 128 10.87 -7.73 6.50
C CYS A 128 9.44 -7.73 5.95
N ILE A 129 8.44 -7.37 6.77
CA ILE A 129 7.04 -7.26 6.33
C ILE A 129 6.90 -6.24 5.19
N GLN A 130 7.58 -5.09 5.30
CA GLN A 130 7.58 -4.07 4.26
C GLN A 130 8.17 -4.58 2.95
N ILE A 131 9.30 -5.30 3.01
CA ILE A 131 9.94 -5.90 1.83
C ILE A 131 9.02 -6.95 1.21
N ILE A 132 8.38 -7.81 2.01
CA ILE A 132 7.44 -8.83 1.54
C ILE A 132 6.22 -8.19 0.86
N CYS A 133 5.58 -7.19 1.48
CA CYS A 133 4.46 -6.48 0.84
C CYS A 133 4.90 -5.84 -0.48
N LEU A 134 6.12 -5.30 -0.57
CA LEU A 134 6.64 -4.70 -1.80
C LEU A 134 6.92 -5.73 -2.91
N LEU A 135 7.58 -6.84 -2.57
CA LEU A 135 7.76 -7.97 -3.49
C LEU A 135 6.40 -8.47 -4.00
N GLY A 136 5.41 -8.57 -3.10
CA GLY A 136 4.03 -8.89 -3.46
C GLY A 136 3.43 -7.94 -4.50
N ILE A 137 3.65 -6.62 -4.36
CA ILE A 137 3.21 -5.62 -5.34
C ILE A 137 3.89 -5.83 -6.69
N VAL A 138 5.21 -6.00 -6.70
CA VAL A 138 5.99 -6.21 -7.94
C VAL A 138 5.50 -7.45 -8.66
N VAL A 139 5.29 -8.55 -7.93
CA VAL A 139 4.75 -9.81 -8.47
C VAL A 139 3.33 -9.60 -8.99
N ALA A 140 2.44 -8.96 -8.23
CA ALA A 140 1.06 -8.69 -8.64
C ALA A 140 1.01 -7.86 -9.94
N ASN A 141 1.83 -6.82 -10.03
CA ASN A 141 1.95 -5.99 -11.23
C ASN A 141 2.53 -6.77 -12.41
N GLY A 142 3.58 -7.57 -12.19
CA GLY A 142 4.16 -8.44 -13.22
C GLY A 142 3.15 -9.44 -13.76
N MET A 143 2.36 -10.06 -12.87
CA MET A 143 1.26 -10.95 -13.24
C MET A 143 0.19 -10.23 -14.06
N LEU A 144 -0.19 -9.00 -13.68
CA LEU A 144 -1.15 -8.18 -14.44
C LEU A 144 -0.65 -7.90 -15.86
N ILE A 145 0.58 -7.42 -16.00
CA ILE A 145 1.19 -7.11 -17.30
C ILE A 145 1.26 -8.37 -18.16
N TRP A 146 1.70 -9.49 -17.57
CA TRP A 146 1.75 -10.78 -18.26
C TRP A 146 0.36 -11.23 -18.72
N GLY A 147 -0.68 -11.03 -17.89
CA GLY A 147 -2.06 -11.34 -18.22
C GLY A 147 -2.62 -10.53 -19.38
N LEU A 148 -2.38 -9.22 -19.39
CA LEU A 148 -2.77 -8.35 -20.48
C LEU A 148 -2.08 -8.76 -21.79
N LYS A 149 -0.76 -9.00 -21.74
CA LYS A 149 0.00 -9.45 -22.90
C LYS A 149 -0.49 -10.79 -23.44
N ARG A 150 -0.85 -11.73 -22.56
CA ARG A 150 -1.40 -13.03 -22.96
C ARG A 150 -2.77 -12.88 -23.62
N ASN A 151 -3.63 -12.02 -23.08
CA ASN A 151 -4.98 -11.79 -23.63
C ASN A 151 -4.93 -11.10 -25.00
N ASP A 152 -4.05 -10.12 -25.18
CA ASP A 152 -3.87 -9.46 -26.49
C ASP A 152 -3.32 -10.43 -27.54
N ARG A 153 -2.35 -11.29 -27.17
CA ARG A 153 -1.89 -12.36 -28.08
C ARG A 153 -3.00 -13.32 -28.48
N MET A 154 -3.85 -13.72 -27.52
CA MET A 154 -4.99 -14.58 -27.83
C MET A 154 -5.93 -13.88 -28.82
N ARG A 155 -6.30 -12.62 -28.56
CA ARG A 155 -7.19 -11.86 -29.43
C ARG A 155 -6.65 -11.68 -30.85
N ASN A 156 -5.35 -11.43 -31.00
CA ASN A 156 -4.73 -11.33 -32.33
C ASN A 156 -4.84 -12.64 -33.11
N ARG A 157 -4.69 -13.79 -32.43
CA ARG A 157 -4.87 -15.11 -33.07
C ARG A 157 -6.31 -15.36 -33.55
N TRP A 158 -7.32 -14.88 -32.81
CA TRP A 158 -8.72 -15.00 -33.26
C TRP A 158 -9.00 -14.08 -34.46
N SER A 159 -8.48 -12.86 -34.46
CA SER A 159 -8.66 -11.92 -35.57
C SER A 159 -8.01 -12.40 -36.88
N GLU A 160 -6.87 -13.08 -36.79
CA GLU A 160 -6.18 -13.66 -37.95
C GLU A 160 -6.95 -14.86 -38.53
N ASN A 161 -7.58 -15.67 -37.68
CA ASN A 161 -8.35 -16.85 -38.08
C ASN A 161 -9.79 -16.55 -38.57
N ASP A 162 -10.33 -15.35 -38.36
CA ASP A 162 -11.66 -14.95 -38.87
C ASP A 162 -11.63 -14.43 -40.33
N HIS A 163 -10.46 -14.05 -40.85
CA HIS A 163 -10.28 -13.62 -42.24
C HIS A 163 -10.53 -14.69 -43.34
N PRO A 164 -10.23 -16.00 -43.17
CA PRO A 164 -10.49 -16.98 -44.23
C PRO A 164 -11.98 -17.26 -44.43
N ILE A 165 -12.82 -17.16 -43.40
CA ILE A 165 -14.26 -17.47 -43.53
C ILE A 165 -14.99 -16.38 -44.30
N SER A 166 -14.68 -15.11 -44.03
CA SER A 166 -15.30 -13.97 -44.74
C SER A 166 -14.88 -13.88 -46.21
N ALA A 167 -13.67 -14.33 -46.56
CA ALA A 167 -13.23 -14.46 -47.96
C ALA A 167 -13.95 -15.61 -48.71
N LEU A 168 -14.26 -16.72 -48.03
CA LEU A 168 -15.04 -17.84 -48.58
C LEU A 168 -16.52 -17.50 -48.73
N THR A 169 -17.12 -16.77 -47.77
CA THR A 169 -18.52 -16.31 -47.87
C THR A 169 -18.71 -15.26 -48.97
N ALA A 170 -17.75 -14.35 -49.16
CA ALA A 170 -17.79 -13.37 -50.25
C ALA A 170 -17.71 -14.01 -51.65
N ARG A 171 -17.04 -15.16 -51.79
CA ARG A 171 -17.06 -15.95 -53.05
C ARG A 171 -18.36 -16.69 -53.27
N HIS A 172 -19.11 -17.03 -52.21
CA HIS A 172 -20.36 -17.79 -52.33
C HIS A 172 -21.57 -16.89 -52.62
N GLU A 173 -21.53 -15.58 -52.32
CA GLU A 173 -22.60 -14.63 -52.67
C GLU A 173 -22.59 -14.20 -54.15
N LEU A 174 -21.49 -14.36 -54.89
CA LEU A 174 -21.45 -14.00 -56.30
C LEU A 174 -22.23 -14.97 -57.22
N HIS A 175 -22.73 -16.10 -56.69
CA HIS A 175 -23.40 -17.15 -57.47
C HIS A 175 -24.82 -17.50 -56.98
N ALA A 176 -25.40 -16.78 -56.02
CA ALA A 176 -26.74 -17.08 -55.51
C ALA A 176 -27.83 -16.20 -56.13
N VAL A 177 -28.68 -16.84 -56.96
CA VAL A 177 -29.95 -16.35 -57.52
C VAL A 177 -30.89 -15.82 -56.41
N PRO A 178 -31.67 -14.74 -56.66
CA PRO A 178 -32.61 -14.24 -55.66
C PRO A 178 -33.81 -15.19 -55.58
N SER A 179 -33.91 -15.97 -54.51
CA SER A 179 -35.12 -16.71 -54.19
C SER A 179 -35.60 -16.34 -52.80
N SER A 180 -36.78 -15.72 -52.78
CA SER A 180 -37.59 -15.45 -51.60
C SER A 180 -37.79 -16.71 -50.78
N ALA A 181 -37.46 -16.67 -49.49
CA ALA A 181 -38.25 -17.29 -48.41
C ALA A 181 -37.52 -17.13 -47.08
N ASN A 182 -38.07 -16.25 -46.24
CA ASN A 182 -38.46 -16.58 -44.87
C ASN A 182 -37.61 -17.64 -44.15
N ALA A 183 -36.54 -17.21 -43.48
CA ALA A 183 -35.89 -17.99 -42.43
C ALA A 183 -35.45 -17.02 -41.32
N GLN A 184 -36.32 -16.92 -40.32
CA GLN A 184 -36.09 -16.21 -39.06
C GLN A 184 -35.00 -16.96 -38.29
N SER A 185 -33.75 -16.75 -38.70
CA SER A 185 -32.55 -17.22 -38.03
C SER A 185 -32.43 -16.47 -36.71
N SER A 186 -32.75 -17.18 -35.63
CA SER A 186 -32.53 -16.77 -34.24
C SER A 186 -31.03 -16.59 -33.98
N ARG A 187 -30.48 -15.46 -34.43
CA ARG A 187 -29.12 -15.00 -34.11
C ARG A 187 -28.95 -14.92 -32.59
N PRO A 188 -28.12 -15.75 -31.95
CA PRO A 188 -27.79 -15.56 -30.54
C PRO A 188 -26.55 -14.65 -30.45
N ALA A 189 -26.73 -13.34 -30.50
CA ALA A 189 -25.67 -12.42 -30.07
C ALA A 189 -26.25 -11.06 -29.62
N PRO A 190 -26.22 -10.78 -28.30
CA PRO A 190 -25.43 -9.61 -27.85
C PRO A 190 -24.67 -9.82 -26.52
N ARG A 191 -24.73 -11.01 -25.91
CA ARG A 191 -24.19 -11.25 -24.55
C ARG A 191 -22.66 -11.30 -24.47
N THR A 192 -21.98 -11.62 -25.57
CA THR A 192 -20.51 -11.69 -25.64
C THR A 192 -19.86 -10.33 -25.81
N ALA A 193 -20.44 -9.45 -26.65
CA ALA A 193 -19.93 -8.09 -26.87
C ALA A 193 -19.98 -7.23 -25.59
N THR A 194 -21.05 -7.35 -24.80
CA THR A 194 -21.20 -6.62 -23.53
C THR A 194 -20.23 -7.09 -22.44
N ARG A 195 -19.90 -8.39 -22.39
CA ARG A 195 -18.86 -8.92 -21.48
C ARG A 195 -17.47 -8.41 -21.87
N ALA A 196 -17.12 -8.47 -23.15
CA ALA A 196 -15.81 -8.01 -23.63
C ALA A 196 -15.57 -6.52 -23.36
N ALA A 197 -16.60 -5.67 -23.51
CA ALA A 197 -16.51 -4.25 -23.17
C ALA A 197 -16.30 -4.01 -21.66
N ARG A 198 -16.99 -4.78 -20.81
CA ARG A 198 -16.84 -4.72 -19.34
C ARG A 198 -15.44 -5.14 -18.90
N ASP A 199 -14.90 -6.21 -19.49
CA ASP A 199 -13.56 -6.71 -19.16
C ASP A 199 -12.46 -5.72 -19.56
N ARG A 200 -12.61 -5.02 -20.69
CA ARG A 200 -11.72 -3.91 -21.07
C ARG A 200 -11.76 -2.76 -20.07
N LYS A 201 -12.95 -2.40 -19.58
CA LYS A 201 -13.11 -1.34 -18.57
C LYS A 201 -12.42 -1.74 -17.26
N LEU A 202 -12.61 -2.98 -16.81
CA LEU A 202 -11.96 -3.52 -15.62
C LEU A 202 -10.43 -3.57 -15.77
N GLY A 203 -9.92 -3.99 -16.92
CA GLY A 203 -8.48 -3.99 -17.21
C GLY A 203 -7.88 -2.59 -17.17
N ARG A 204 -8.55 -1.59 -17.78
CA ARG A 204 -8.10 -0.19 -17.72
C ARG A 204 -8.10 0.35 -16.28
N MET A 205 -9.16 0.07 -15.50
CA MET A 205 -9.22 0.48 -14.09
C MET A 205 -8.11 -0.18 -13.26
N ALA A 206 -7.79 -1.45 -13.50
CA ALA A 206 -6.73 -2.16 -12.80
C ALA A 206 -5.34 -1.58 -13.12
N VAL A 207 -5.06 -1.26 -14.38
CA VAL A 207 -3.78 -0.64 -14.80
C VAL A 207 -3.63 0.75 -14.19
N THR A 208 -4.68 1.58 -14.19
CA THR A 208 -4.61 2.90 -13.56
C THR A 208 -4.37 2.81 -12.06
N LEU A 209 -5.02 1.85 -11.38
CA LEU A 209 -4.83 1.64 -9.95
C LEU A 209 -3.38 1.22 -9.65
N SER A 210 -2.87 0.23 -10.40
CA SER A 210 -1.47 -0.23 -10.31
C SER A 210 -0.47 0.91 -10.53
N GLY A 211 -0.68 1.74 -11.55
CA GLY A 211 0.16 2.90 -11.84
C GLY A 211 0.18 3.92 -10.70
N ILE A 212 -1.00 4.28 -10.17
CA ILE A 212 -1.11 5.18 -9.01
C ILE A 212 -0.33 4.61 -7.84
N HIS A 213 -0.50 3.32 -7.53
CA HIS A 213 0.23 2.68 -6.44
C HIS A 213 1.74 2.71 -6.64
N LEU A 214 2.24 2.41 -7.85
CA LEU A 214 3.66 2.46 -8.11
C LEU A 214 4.22 3.88 -7.88
N THR A 215 3.55 4.91 -8.42
CA THR A 215 3.97 6.31 -8.26
C THR A 215 3.89 6.80 -6.82
N SER A 216 2.86 6.40 -6.07
CA SER A 216 2.69 6.82 -4.67
C SER A 216 3.64 6.10 -3.72
N PHE A 217 4.06 4.87 -4.03
CA PHE A 217 4.88 4.06 -3.12
C PHE A 217 6.38 4.07 -3.44
N LEU A 218 6.77 4.34 -4.69
CA LEU A 218 8.19 4.46 -5.07
C LEU A 218 8.97 5.42 -4.17
N PRO A 219 8.48 6.64 -3.85
CA PRO A 219 9.21 7.57 -2.99
C PRO A 219 9.46 7.00 -1.58
N THR A 220 8.44 6.40 -0.98
CA THR A 220 8.53 5.79 0.36
C THR A 220 9.48 4.60 0.35
N PHE A 221 9.49 3.81 -0.73
CA PHE A 221 10.41 2.70 -0.87
C PHE A 221 11.86 3.16 -1.01
N VAL A 222 12.12 4.12 -1.90
CA VAL A 222 13.44 4.72 -2.09
C VAL A 222 13.93 5.33 -0.77
N TRP A 223 13.05 5.98 -0.01
CA TRP A 223 13.35 6.49 1.32
C TRP A 223 13.75 5.38 2.30
N VAL A 224 12.99 4.28 2.38
CA VAL A 224 13.32 3.17 3.27
C VAL A 224 14.65 2.51 2.88
N ILE A 225 14.88 2.26 1.59
CA ILE A 225 16.12 1.65 1.11
C ILE A 225 17.31 2.57 1.37
N SER A 226 17.20 3.86 1.06
CA SER A 226 18.28 4.82 1.34
C SER A 226 18.58 4.93 2.84
N ALA A 227 17.54 4.93 3.69
CA ALA A 227 17.70 4.96 5.14
C ALA A 227 18.29 3.66 5.74
N GLN A 228 18.21 2.54 5.04
CA GLN A 228 18.85 1.28 5.43
C GLN A 228 20.26 1.16 4.86
N ALA A 229 20.47 1.61 3.62
CA ALA A 229 21.76 1.56 2.96
C ALA A 229 22.77 2.47 3.67
N TRP A 230 22.37 3.68 4.04
CA TRP A 230 23.25 4.69 4.62
C TRP A 230 22.77 5.06 6.04
N PRO A 231 23.09 4.23 7.06
CA PRO A 231 22.70 4.51 8.44
C PRO A 231 23.29 5.82 8.97
N GLU A 232 24.41 6.30 8.41
CA GLU A 232 25.03 7.57 8.79
C GLU A 232 24.15 8.80 8.49
N LEU A 233 23.23 8.71 7.52
CA LEU A 233 22.25 9.78 7.28
C LEU A 233 21.15 9.87 8.34
N LYS A 234 20.93 8.83 9.16
CA LYS A 234 19.96 8.86 10.26
C LYS A 234 20.47 9.67 11.46
N GLY A 235 21.79 9.84 11.60
CA GLY A 235 22.41 10.45 12.78
C GLY A 235 22.27 11.96 12.87
N ILE A 236 21.92 12.65 11.77
CA ILE A 236 21.87 14.11 11.75
C ILE A 236 20.44 14.54 11.42
N ASN A 237 19.71 14.98 12.47
CA ASN A 237 18.40 15.65 12.41
C ASN A 237 18.32 16.84 11.40
N ARG A 238 19.41 17.24 10.76
CA ARG A 238 19.45 18.32 9.75
C ARG A 238 18.60 18.05 8.51
N TYR A 239 18.46 16.80 8.07
CA TYR A 239 17.76 16.52 6.81
C TYR A 239 16.26 16.21 6.97
N PHE A 240 15.79 15.94 8.20
CA PHE A 240 14.36 15.77 8.46
C PHE A 240 13.57 17.06 8.18
N PHE A 241 14.19 18.23 8.44
CA PHE A 241 13.59 19.54 8.17
C PHE A 241 13.56 19.92 6.69
N VAL A 242 14.49 19.42 5.88
CA VAL A 242 14.59 19.78 4.45
C VAL A 242 13.36 19.30 3.67
N TYR A 243 12.78 18.14 4.04
CA TYR A 243 11.55 17.65 3.41
C TYR A 243 10.28 18.34 3.94
N PHE A 244 10.27 18.80 5.19
CA PHE A 244 9.15 19.55 5.75
C PHE A 244 9.05 20.95 5.13
N PHE A 245 10.19 21.62 4.92
CA PHE A 245 10.25 22.91 4.24
C PHE A 245 9.79 22.86 2.77
N ALA A 246 10.06 21.75 2.06
CA ALA A 246 9.61 21.61 0.68
C ALA A 246 8.07 21.62 0.52
N PHE A 247 7.32 21.28 1.58
CA PHE A 247 5.86 21.33 1.58
C PHE A 247 5.27 22.65 2.10
N GLU A 248 6.03 23.44 2.87
CA GLU A 248 5.51 24.66 3.51
C GLU A 248 5.69 25.95 2.66
N VAL A 249 6.52 25.91 1.61
CA VAL A 249 6.86 27.10 0.79
C VAL A 249 5.73 27.55 -0.16
N LYS A 250 4.55 26.93 -0.14
CA LYS A 250 3.43 27.32 -1.02
C LYS A 250 2.22 27.86 -0.27
N LYS A 251 2.44 28.91 0.54
CA LYS A 251 1.39 29.89 0.86
C LYS A 251 1.77 31.24 0.23
N PRO A 252 1.23 31.59 -0.95
CA PRO A 252 1.30 32.96 -1.43
C PRO A 252 0.50 33.86 -0.49
N ARG A 253 1.07 35.03 -0.15
CA ARG A 253 0.44 36.10 0.64
C ARG A 253 -0.73 36.71 -0.12
#